data_AF-A0A2E0UYP4-F1
#
_entry.id   AF-A0A2E0UYP4-F1
#
_cell.length_a   1.000
_cell.length_b   1.000
_cell.length_c   1.000
_cell.angle_alpha   90.00
_cell.angle_beta   90.00
_cell.angle_gamma   90.00
#
_symmetry.space_group_name_H-M   'P 1'
#
loop_
_entity.id
_entity.type
_entity.pdbx_description
1 polymer ?
#
loop_
_entity_poly.entity_id
_entity_poly.type
_entity_poly.pdbx_seq_one_letter_code
_entity_poly.pdbx_strand_id
1 'polypeptide(L)'
;MTNEFIENFEASFDDSRFPSDFMQNYELMECFSHNDMGETFFVKDRQTSDYYVTKCYSDISLYAHTTESDILKKMNHDGLPSYIGEFRNEKMLCVVREFIQGKSLDKLVQEIPLTKQQSIAIITQLCEILIYLHGQSPPIIHRDIKPQNIIINEQGKITLIDFGISRMYNQISQVDTLCLGTKYYAAPEQYGFSQTDCRSDIYSLGVLLCWLLTGNVDVQQALKTIPDRHLVNIIKKCTAFDPQNRYKEATQIKDALTGHLSRRKMLILIVTSLLILAAALGLLNFAKLVLPQPIRITFQEPLIEHAVRLALQIDGNEEITEQDLLLITDLYIFGNKAAANEEIFNDYVESFVNNDGTILRGDINTLSDLPKLKNLRRISLSYQNIMDLSPLSELNNLEYVDLRHNPLDDVTSLSGAASLTSLILFDTNVSDLTSLHNCYRLTTLDVGYTRVKSTAAMSGLTFLRSLVIRKAPLQSLDQIETFTMLEEMYLSETQLLDLSPLLKLPRLQQVEVSENMRLAVEAISEVAQFKIIYK
;
A
#
# COMPACT_ATOMS: atom_id res chain seq x y z
N MET A 1 31.58 49.00 31.28
CA MET A 1 30.81 50.17 30.82
C MET A 1 31.80 51.21 30.30
N THR A 2 31.52 51.87 29.18
CA THR A 2 32.37 52.93 28.60
C THR A 2 32.14 54.26 29.32
N ASN A 3 33.17 55.13 29.42
CA ASN A 3 33.07 56.43 30.10
C ASN A 3 31.94 57.33 29.55
N GLU A 4 31.62 57.21 28.26
CA GLU A 4 30.54 57.96 27.60
C GLU A 4 29.13 57.60 28.11
N PHE A 5 28.91 56.36 28.58
CA PHE A 5 27.64 55.97 29.19
C PHE A 5 27.44 56.63 30.55
N ILE A 6 28.50 56.68 31.36
CA ILE A 6 28.46 57.26 32.71
C ILE A 6 28.20 58.77 32.62
N GLU A 7 28.90 59.47 31.73
CA GLU A 7 28.72 60.92 31.54
C GLU A 7 27.32 61.29 31.03
N ASN A 8 26.76 60.54 30.07
CA ASN A 8 25.40 60.78 29.57
C ASN A 8 24.31 60.43 30.60
N PHE A 9 24.53 59.40 31.41
CA PHE A 9 23.61 59.01 32.47
C PHE A 9 23.62 60.04 33.60
N GLU A 10 24.78 60.44 34.12
CA GLU A 10 24.89 61.45 35.19
C GLU A 10 24.30 62.81 34.79
N ALA A 11 24.38 63.19 33.50
CA ALA A 11 23.79 64.44 33.00
C ALA A 11 22.25 64.41 32.89
N SER A 12 21.64 63.23 32.78
CA SER A 12 20.19 63.05 32.56
C SER A 12 19.44 62.43 33.76
N PHE A 13 20.18 61.94 34.75
CA PHE A 13 19.62 61.25 35.91
C PHE A 13 19.02 62.24 36.91
N ASP A 14 17.69 62.22 37.02
CA ASP A 14 16.92 63.02 37.98
C ASP A 14 16.04 62.09 38.83
N ASP A 15 16.44 61.91 40.09
CA ASP A 15 15.75 61.09 41.11
C ASP A 15 14.31 61.55 41.37
N SER A 16 13.99 62.83 41.14
CA SER A 16 12.67 63.39 41.41
C SER A 16 11.58 62.87 40.46
N ARG A 17 11.97 62.20 39.37
CA ARG A 17 11.05 61.61 38.40
C ARG A 17 10.46 60.29 38.89
N PHE A 18 11.14 59.56 39.79
CA PHE A 18 10.71 58.24 40.26
C PHE A 18 9.53 58.34 41.24
N PRO A 19 8.63 57.33 41.30
CA PRO A 19 7.58 57.30 42.31
C PRO A 19 8.16 57.34 43.74
N SER A 20 7.59 58.16 44.63
CA SER A 20 8.08 58.32 46.01
C SER A 20 8.13 57.01 46.76
N ASP A 21 7.08 56.19 46.61
CA ASP A 21 6.92 54.94 47.35
C ASP A 21 7.90 53.87 46.85
N PHE A 22 8.32 53.96 45.58
CA PHE A 22 9.40 53.13 45.05
C PHE A 22 10.74 53.48 45.69
N MET A 23 11.09 54.76 45.77
CA MET A 23 12.35 55.22 46.37
C MET A 23 12.41 55.00 47.90
N GLN A 24 11.24 54.91 48.56
CA GLN A 24 11.13 54.52 49.97
C GLN A 24 11.39 53.04 50.20
N ASN A 25 10.99 52.18 49.26
CA ASN A 25 11.11 50.73 49.39
C ASN A 25 12.42 50.18 48.83
N TYR A 26 12.98 50.83 47.80
CA TYR A 26 14.15 50.35 47.08
C TYR A 26 15.27 51.37 47.02
N GLU A 27 16.51 50.87 47.07
CA GLU A 27 17.74 51.62 46.84
C GLU A 27 18.27 51.28 45.44
N LEU A 28 18.47 52.29 44.60
CA LEU A 28 19.08 52.14 43.27
C LEU A 28 20.58 51.86 43.44
N MET A 29 21.06 50.74 42.92
CA MET A 29 22.45 50.30 43.08
C MET A 29 23.27 50.51 41.80
N GLU A 30 22.86 49.87 40.70
CA GLU A 30 23.59 49.89 39.43
C GLU A 30 22.60 50.07 38.27
N CYS A 31 22.93 50.91 37.29
CA CYS A 31 22.17 51.02 36.05
C CYS A 31 22.69 50.02 35.02
N PHE A 32 21.87 49.03 34.65
CA PHE A 32 22.22 48.03 33.65
C PHE A 32 22.00 48.52 32.22
N SER A 33 21.03 49.40 31.98
CA SER A 33 20.79 50.01 30.66
C SER A 33 19.99 51.31 30.76
N HIS A 34 20.21 52.21 29.80
CA HIS A 34 19.52 53.48 29.65
C HIS A 34 19.27 53.74 28.16
N ASN A 35 18.04 54.08 27.78
CA ASN A 35 17.66 54.46 26.41
C ASN A 35 16.39 55.35 26.41
N ASP A 36 15.97 55.79 25.23
CA ASP A 36 14.82 56.70 25.04
C ASP A 36 13.50 56.16 25.61
N MET A 37 13.36 54.83 25.79
CA MET A 37 12.17 54.19 26.35
C MET A 37 12.22 54.00 27.87
N GLY A 38 13.39 54.18 28.49
CA GLY A 38 13.56 54.02 29.93
C GLY A 38 14.89 53.44 30.38
N GLU A 39 14.96 53.14 31.68
CA GLU A 39 16.15 52.65 32.37
C GLU A 39 15.91 51.29 33.05
N THR A 40 16.95 50.47 33.18
CA THR A 40 16.90 49.22 33.96
C THR A 40 17.94 49.27 35.07
N PHE A 41 17.49 49.09 36.32
CA PHE A 41 18.31 49.18 37.50
C PHE A 41 18.38 47.86 38.26
N PHE A 42 19.56 47.56 38.80
CA PHE A 42 19.72 46.69 39.96
C PHE A 42 19.34 47.48 41.21
N VAL A 43 18.46 46.91 42.02
CA VAL A 43 17.94 47.58 43.21
C VAL A 43 17.99 46.67 44.42
N LYS A 44 18.12 47.27 45.60
CA LYS A 44 18.08 46.55 46.88
C LYS A 44 16.84 46.97 47.66
N ASP A 45 16.07 46.00 48.14
CA ASP A 45 14.95 46.25 49.03
C ASP A 45 15.46 46.71 50.39
N ARG A 46 14.97 47.86 50.85
CA ARG A 46 15.43 48.49 52.09
C ARG A 46 14.96 47.76 53.34
N GLN A 47 13.88 46.98 53.26
CA GLN A 47 13.31 46.23 54.37
C GLN A 47 13.91 44.84 54.48
N THR A 48 13.95 44.08 53.39
CA THR A 48 14.43 42.68 53.41
C THR A 48 15.92 42.55 53.11
N SER A 49 16.54 43.58 52.52
CA SER A 49 17.88 43.52 51.93
C SER A 49 18.05 42.56 50.75
N ASP A 50 16.94 42.08 50.18
CA ASP A 50 16.95 41.29 48.95
C ASP A 50 17.22 42.16 47.73
N TYR A 51 17.64 41.52 46.63
CA TYR A 51 18.03 42.20 45.40
C TYR A 51 17.03 41.94 44.28
N TYR A 52 16.75 42.97 43.49
CA TYR A 52 15.76 42.95 42.42
C TYR A 52 16.27 43.69 41.18
N VAL A 53 15.57 43.50 40.06
CA VAL A 53 15.73 44.32 38.86
C VAL A 53 14.48 45.16 38.68
N THR A 54 14.66 46.46 38.46
CA THR A 54 13.54 47.36 38.14
C THR A 54 13.70 47.91 36.74
N LYS A 55 12.65 47.82 35.93
CA LYS A 55 12.58 48.50 34.64
C LYS A 55 11.67 49.72 34.77
N CYS A 56 12.23 50.88 34.49
CA CYS A 56 11.61 52.19 34.67
C CYS A 56 11.31 52.78 33.30
N TYR A 57 10.05 53.09 33.05
CA TYR A 57 9.57 53.63 31.78
C TYR A 57 9.24 55.11 31.93
N SER A 58 9.79 55.94 31.04
CA SER A 58 9.76 57.41 31.12
C SER A 58 8.56 58.07 30.45
N ASP A 59 7.82 57.36 29.58
CA ASP A 59 6.60 57.88 28.92
C ASP A 59 5.46 56.85 29.04
N ILE A 60 4.62 57.04 30.05
CA ILE A 60 3.50 56.12 30.33
C ILE A 60 2.44 56.13 29.23
N SER A 61 2.34 57.21 28.44
CA SER A 61 1.34 57.35 27.38
C SER A 61 1.60 56.40 26.19
N LEU A 62 2.86 56.00 26.00
CA LEU A 62 3.27 54.99 25.02
C LEU A 62 2.87 53.56 25.40
N TYR A 63 2.35 53.32 26.61
CA TYR A 63 2.02 51.98 27.12
C TYR A 63 0.52 51.75 27.37
N ALA A 64 -0.35 52.43 26.63
CA ALA A 64 -1.81 52.38 26.79
C ALA A 64 -2.47 51.00 26.49
N HIS A 65 -1.75 50.07 25.85
CA HIS A 65 -2.13 48.67 25.66
C HIS A 65 -1.20 47.74 26.44
N THR A 66 -1.76 46.65 27.01
CA THR A 66 -1.14 45.57 27.80
C THR A 66 0.34 45.78 28.11
N THR A 67 0.65 46.19 29.35
CA THR A 67 2.01 46.47 29.78
C THR A 67 2.82 45.18 30.01
N GLU A 68 4.15 45.28 30.04
CA GLU A 68 5.02 44.16 30.48
C GLU A 68 4.64 43.66 31.87
N SER A 69 4.21 44.59 32.74
CA SER A 69 3.68 44.29 34.06
C SER A 69 2.44 43.40 34.00
N ASP A 70 1.48 43.69 33.12
CA ASP A 70 0.24 42.90 32.98
C ASP A 70 0.49 41.47 32.49
N ILE A 71 1.53 41.29 31.67
CA ILE A 71 2.00 39.98 31.25
C ILE A 71 2.67 39.27 32.43
N LEU A 72 3.69 39.88 33.04
CA LEU A 72 4.47 39.29 34.13
C LEU A 72 3.61 38.91 35.35
N LYS A 73 2.62 39.73 35.73
CA LYS A 73 1.67 39.42 36.83
C LYS A 73 0.93 38.10 36.65
N LYS A 74 0.72 37.67 35.39
CA LYS A 74 -0.01 36.44 35.05
C LYS A 74 0.92 35.25 34.84
N MET A 75 2.23 35.48 34.77
CA MET A 75 3.20 34.43 34.52
C MET A 75 3.62 33.76 35.83
N ASN A 76 3.67 32.43 35.79
CA ASN A 76 4.23 31.59 36.83
C ASN A 76 5.02 30.47 36.14
N HIS A 77 6.32 30.71 35.94
CA HIS A 77 7.20 29.75 35.29
C HIS A 77 8.64 29.98 35.75
N ASP A 78 9.30 28.91 36.18
CA ASP A 78 10.68 28.86 36.68
C ASP A 78 11.76 29.46 35.78
N GLY A 79 11.47 29.59 34.48
CA GLY A 79 12.34 30.17 33.46
C GLY A 79 12.02 31.63 33.10
N LEU A 80 11.14 32.28 33.87
CA LEU A 80 10.80 33.70 33.75
C LEU A 80 10.99 34.37 35.12
N PRO A 81 11.41 35.65 35.18
CA PRO A 81 11.51 36.37 36.45
C PRO A 81 10.14 36.53 37.11
N SER A 82 10.08 36.30 38.42
CA SER A 82 8.87 36.56 39.19
C SER A 82 8.56 38.05 39.23
N TYR A 83 7.27 38.40 39.08
CA TYR A 83 6.79 39.76 39.34
C TYR A 83 6.79 40.05 40.84
N ILE A 84 7.36 41.18 41.24
CA ILE A 84 7.46 41.58 42.66
C ILE A 84 6.53 42.76 42.95
N GLY A 85 6.53 43.78 42.09
CA GLY A 85 5.75 44.99 42.34
C GLY A 85 5.75 45.97 41.17
N GLU A 86 4.87 46.95 41.26
CA GLU A 86 4.73 48.02 40.28
C GLU A 86 4.48 49.32 41.04
N PHE A 87 5.21 50.36 40.64
CA PHE A 87 5.09 51.69 41.20
C PHE A 87 4.94 52.68 40.07
N ARG A 88 3.97 53.61 40.20
CA ARG A 88 3.64 54.53 39.13
C ARG A 88 3.33 55.91 39.69
N ASN A 89 3.81 56.94 38.99
CA ASN A 89 3.36 58.33 39.15
C ASN A 89 2.92 58.89 37.77
N GLU A 90 2.80 60.21 37.63
CA GLU A 90 2.42 60.83 36.35
C GLU A 90 3.51 60.76 35.27
N LYS A 91 4.79 60.57 35.67
CA LYS A 91 5.95 60.61 34.78
C LYS A 91 6.48 59.22 34.45
N MET A 92 6.55 58.32 35.43
CA MET A 92 7.23 57.03 35.31
C MET A 92 6.44 55.84 35.84
N LEU A 93 6.68 54.70 35.20
CA LEU A 93 6.24 53.38 35.61
C LEU A 93 7.47 52.50 35.92
N CYS A 94 7.59 52.06 37.17
CA CYS A 94 8.68 51.20 37.64
C CYS A 94 8.12 49.80 37.91
N VAL A 95 8.59 48.80 37.15
CA VAL A 95 8.20 47.40 37.30
C VAL A 95 9.35 46.64 37.96
N VAL A 96 9.13 46.17 39.18
CA VAL A 96 10.10 45.42 39.99
C VAL A 96 9.90 43.92 39.75
N ARG A 97 10.99 43.24 39.43
CA ARG A 97 11.05 41.80 39.14
C ARG A 97 12.22 41.16 39.85
N GLU A 98 12.14 39.84 40.00
CA GLU A 98 13.20 39.01 40.57
C GLU A 98 14.56 39.27 39.90
N PHE A 99 15.61 39.44 40.70
CA PHE A 99 16.97 39.46 40.19
C PHE A 99 17.45 38.04 39.91
N ILE A 100 17.82 37.77 38.66
CA ILE A 100 18.33 36.47 38.25
C ILE A 100 19.85 36.46 38.34
N GLN A 101 20.37 35.69 39.28
CA GLN A 101 21.81 35.49 39.42
C GLN A 101 22.34 34.62 38.26
N GLY A 102 23.31 35.16 37.51
CA GLY A 102 23.97 34.44 36.43
C GLY A 102 24.67 35.37 35.45
N LYS A 103 25.10 34.82 34.31
CA LYS A 103 25.66 35.59 33.19
C LYS A 103 24.69 35.57 32.01
N SER A 104 24.65 36.63 31.22
CA SER A 104 23.96 36.62 29.93
C SER A 104 24.67 35.70 28.94
N LEU A 105 23.91 35.07 28.05
CA LEU A 105 24.42 34.02 27.16
C LEU A 105 25.45 34.55 26.15
N ASP A 106 25.36 35.81 25.73
CA ASP A 106 26.38 36.48 24.91
C ASP A 106 27.73 36.57 25.61
N LYS A 107 27.74 36.98 26.89
CA LYS A 107 28.95 37.08 27.70
C LYS A 107 29.54 35.71 27.96
N LEU A 108 28.71 34.72 28.26
CA LEU A 108 29.18 33.35 28.50
C LEU A 108 29.90 32.78 27.27
N VAL A 109 29.31 32.90 26.08
CA VAL A 109 29.88 32.33 24.85
C VAL A 109 31.18 33.03 24.42
N GLN A 110 31.36 34.31 24.76
CA GLN A 110 32.62 35.03 24.55
C GLN A 110 33.76 34.50 25.42
N GLU A 111 33.45 34.05 26.64
CA GLU A 111 34.44 33.47 27.56
C GLU A 111 34.69 32.00 27.26
N ILE A 112 33.62 31.21 27.06
CA ILE A 112 33.66 29.76 26.93
C ILE A 112 32.76 29.32 25.77
N PRO A 113 33.32 28.81 24.66
CA PRO A 113 32.55 28.20 23.59
C PRO A 113 31.73 27.01 24.11
N LEU A 114 30.44 27.00 23.80
CA LEU A 114 29.54 25.93 24.24
C LEU A 114 29.65 24.70 23.34
N THR A 115 29.56 23.52 23.95
CA THR A 115 29.43 22.27 23.21
C THR A 115 28.04 22.16 22.56
N LYS A 116 27.95 21.38 21.49
CA LYS A 116 26.67 21.03 20.85
C LYS A 116 25.59 20.60 21.86
N GLN A 117 25.95 19.78 22.85
CA GLN A 117 24.99 19.27 23.84
C GLN A 117 24.49 20.37 24.77
N GLN A 118 25.37 21.29 25.19
CA GLN A 118 24.98 22.47 25.97
C GLN A 118 24.09 23.40 25.15
N SER A 119 24.43 23.65 23.88
CA SER A 119 23.59 24.45 22.97
C SER A 119 22.19 23.85 22.81
N ILE A 120 22.10 22.52 22.63
CA ILE A 120 20.81 21.81 22.58
C ILE A 120 20.04 21.93 23.91
N ALA A 121 20.72 21.78 25.06
CA ALA A 121 20.09 21.88 26.37
C ALA A 121 19.50 23.27 26.62
N ILE A 122 20.22 24.33 26.25
CA ILE A 122 19.76 25.72 26.34
C ILE A 122 18.52 25.94 25.45
N ILE A 123 18.58 25.52 24.18
CA ILE A 123 17.43 25.66 23.27
C ILE A 123 16.23 24.83 23.74
N THR A 124 16.46 23.67 24.36
CA THR A 124 15.39 22.83 24.92
C THR A 124 14.68 23.53 26.07
N GLN A 125 15.42 24.15 27.00
CA GLN A 125 14.84 24.96 28.08
C GLN A 125 14.09 26.19 27.54
N LEU A 126 14.61 26.85 26.48
CA LEU A 126 13.89 27.94 25.81
C LEU A 126 12.59 27.46 25.18
N CYS A 127 12.57 26.26 24.58
CA CYS A 127 11.33 25.70 24.07
C CYS A 127 10.29 25.53 25.20
N GLU A 128 10.69 25.11 26.40
CA GLU A 128 9.77 24.99 27.55
C GLU A 128 9.15 26.32 27.94
N ILE A 129 9.96 27.38 28.01
CA ILE A 129 9.48 28.74 28.27
C ILE A 129 8.52 29.19 27.15
N LEU A 130 8.85 28.95 25.88
CA LEU A 130 7.98 29.33 24.77
C LEU A 130 6.68 28.52 24.71
N ILE A 131 6.71 27.24 25.04
CA ILE A 131 5.49 26.41 25.16
C ILE A 131 4.55 27.02 26.20
N TYR A 132 5.10 27.45 27.34
CA TYR A 132 4.33 28.11 28.38
C TYR A 132 3.73 29.45 27.90
N LEU A 133 4.52 30.29 27.24
CA LEU A 133 4.08 31.60 26.74
C LEU A 133 3.06 31.50 25.59
N HIS A 134 3.31 30.61 24.62
CA HIS A 134 2.44 30.40 23.46
C HIS A 134 1.13 29.69 23.85
N GLY A 135 1.12 28.95 24.96
CA GLY A 135 -0.07 28.28 25.50
C GLY A 135 -1.03 29.18 26.26
N GLN A 136 -0.68 30.45 26.50
CA GLN A 136 -1.57 31.41 27.14
C GLN A 136 -2.78 31.74 26.23
N SER A 137 -3.86 32.25 26.82
CA SER A 137 -5.06 32.66 26.09
C SER A 137 -5.36 34.14 26.33
N PRO A 138 -5.05 35.05 25.39
CA PRO A 138 -4.41 34.81 24.09
C PRO A 138 -2.91 34.45 24.20
N PRO A 139 -2.31 33.82 23.16
CA PRO A 139 -0.89 33.48 23.14
C PRO A 139 0.02 34.71 23.32
N ILE A 140 1.05 34.58 24.15
CA ILE A 140 2.05 35.63 24.38
C ILE A 140 3.27 35.37 23.50
N ILE A 141 3.58 36.29 22.59
CA ILE A 141 4.72 36.21 21.68
C ILE A 141 5.85 37.06 22.23
N HIS A 142 7.04 36.48 22.40
CA HIS A 142 8.17 37.14 23.06
C HIS A 142 8.81 38.25 22.20
N ARG A 143 8.99 37.98 20.89
CA ARG A 143 9.49 38.90 19.83
C ARG A 143 10.94 39.38 19.94
N ASP A 144 11.62 39.13 21.05
CA ASP A 144 13.01 39.53 21.26
C ASP A 144 13.90 38.42 21.84
N ILE A 145 13.83 37.23 21.27
CA ILE A 145 14.72 36.13 21.69
C ILE A 145 16.12 36.37 21.11
N LYS A 146 17.08 36.61 21.99
CA LYS A 146 18.50 36.86 21.65
C LYS A 146 19.39 36.52 22.85
N PRO A 147 20.70 36.29 22.64
CA PRO A 147 21.61 35.89 23.72
C PRO A 147 21.63 36.84 24.94
N GLN A 148 21.45 38.15 24.72
CA GLN A 148 21.46 39.15 25.80
C GLN A 148 20.30 39.01 26.78
N ASN A 149 19.15 38.51 26.31
CA ASN A 149 17.93 38.39 27.12
C ASN A 149 17.84 37.03 27.83
N ILE A 150 18.89 36.21 27.77
CA ILE A 150 18.94 34.88 28.35
C ILE A 150 20.05 34.86 29.39
N ILE A 151 19.67 34.77 30.66
CA ILE A 151 20.62 34.58 31.77
C ILE A 151 20.75 33.09 32.05
N ILE A 152 21.98 32.63 32.26
CA ILE A 152 22.29 31.27 32.69
C ILE A 152 23.05 31.31 34.02
N ASN A 153 22.59 30.50 34.97
CA ASN A 153 23.23 30.37 36.28
C ASN A 153 24.31 29.27 36.28
N GLU A 154 25.03 29.12 37.39
CA GLU A 154 26.11 28.13 37.54
C GLU A 154 25.65 26.67 37.38
N GLN A 155 24.36 26.40 37.59
CA GLN A 155 23.75 25.07 37.45
C GLN A 155 23.31 24.78 36.00
N GLY A 156 23.44 25.75 35.09
CA GLY A 156 23.02 25.62 33.70
C GLY A 156 21.51 25.84 33.47
N LYS A 157 20.78 26.32 34.47
CA LYS A 157 19.37 26.74 34.34
C LYS A 157 19.33 28.11 33.65
N ILE A 158 18.49 28.24 32.63
CA ILE A 158 18.29 29.52 31.94
C ILE A 158 17.05 30.25 32.44
N THR A 159 17.07 31.57 32.34
CA THR A 159 15.92 32.44 32.54
C THR A 159 15.85 33.47 31.42
N LEU A 160 14.66 33.65 30.85
CA LEU A 160 14.38 34.62 29.79
C LEU A 160 13.82 35.90 30.44
N ILE A 161 14.59 37.00 30.39
CA ILE A 161 14.41 38.13 31.31
C ILE A 161 13.67 39.35 30.76
N ASP A 162 13.40 39.44 29.45
CA ASP A 162 12.86 40.67 28.85
C ASP A 162 11.88 40.40 27.70
N PHE A 163 10.65 40.88 27.84
CA PHE A 163 9.65 40.80 26.76
C PHE A 163 9.81 41.96 25.78
N GLY A 164 9.77 41.67 24.47
CA GLY A 164 9.94 42.65 23.40
C GLY A 164 8.74 43.58 23.17
N ILE A 165 7.98 43.95 24.20
CA ILE A 165 6.72 44.72 24.09
C ILE A 165 6.95 46.10 23.46
N SER A 166 8.13 46.69 23.65
CA SER A 166 8.58 47.91 22.96
C SER A 166 8.51 47.82 21.43
N ARG A 167 8.65 46.62 20.84
CA ARG A 167 8.56 46.44 19.38
C ARG A 167 7.14 46.50 18.83
N MET A 168 6.12 46.25 19.64
CA MET A 168 4.73 46.40 19.19
C MET A 168 4.42 47.87 18.84
N TYR A 169 5.03 48.79 19.58
CA TYR A 169 4.82 50.22 19.42
C TYR A 169 5.71 50.86 18.35
N ASN A 170 6.94 50.37 18.16
CA ASN A 170 7.84 50.84 17.08
C ASN A 170 7.35 50.51 15.65
N GLN A 171 6.22 49.81 15.46
CA GLN A 171 5.56 49.71 14.15
C GLN A 171 4.80 50.99 13.76
N ILE A 172 4.51 51.88 14.71
CA ILE A 172 3.79 53.14 14.46
C ILE A 172 4.76 54.26 14.05
N SER A 173 6.00 54.23 14.53
CA SER A 173 7.08 55.13 14.14
C SER A 173 7.90 54.53 12.99
N GLN A 174 7.43 54.74 11.75
CA GLN A 174 8.32 54.74 10.60
C GLN A 174 9.39 55.83 10.80
N VAL A 175 10.63 55.48 10.44
CA VAL A 175 11.83 56.34 10.28
C VAL A 175 12.77 56.40 11.50
N ASP A 176 13.90 55.73 11.33
CA ASP A 176 15.24 56.00 11.87
C ASP A 176 15.48 56.08 13.38
N THR A 177 15.65 54.91 14.03
CA THR A 177 16.75 54.73 15.00
C THR A 177 17.35 53.32 14.88
N LEU A 178 18.52 53.25 14.25
CA LEU A 178 19.32 52.05 14.04
C LEU A 178 19.85 51.46 15.37
N CYS A 179 19.11 50.54 16.00
CA CYS A 179 19.70 49.61 16.96
C CYS A 179 20.26 48.36 16.22
N LEU A 180 21.48 48.51 15.70
CA LEU A 180 22.25 47.53 14.90
C LEU A 180 22.32 46.10 15.48
N GLY A 181 22.17 45.92 16.80
CA GLY A 181 22.37 44.63 17.46
C GLY A 181 21.24 43.60 17.25
N THR A 182 20.00 44.04 17.05
CA THR A 182 18.85 43.11 17.08
C THR A 182 18.32 42.70 15.71
N LYS A 183 18.91 43.21 14.63
CA LYS A 183 18.43 42.91 13.27
C LYS A 183 18.52 41.43 12.93
N TYR A 184 19.53 40.75 13.47
CA TYR A 184 19.91 39.42 12.99
C TYR A 184 19.03 38.28 13.52
N TYR A 185 18.39 38.44 14.69
CA TYR A 185 17.58 37.38 15.30
C TYR A 185 16.08 37.51 14.99
N ALA A 186 15.60 38.70 14.64
CA ALA A 186 14.18 38.93 14.37
C ALA A 186 13.73 38.28 13.06
N ALA A 187 12.50 37.78 13.05
CA ALA A 187 11.91 37.15 11.87
C ALA A 187 11.59 38.19 10.78
N PRO A 188 11.66 37.83 9.47
CA PRO A 188 11.42 38.76 8.37
C PRO A 188 10.08 39.50 8.45
N GLU A 189 9.02 38.83 8.91
CA GLU A 189 7.69 39.41 9.05
C GLU A 189 7.61 40.54 10.08
N GLN A 190 8.54 40.59 11.05
CA GLN A 190 8.60 41.67 12.04
C GLN A 190 8.99 43.03 11.43
N TYR A 191 9.49 43.03 10.18
CA TYR A 191 9.86 44.24 9.43
C TYR A 191 8.79 44.75 8.45
N GLY A 192 7.56 44.22 8.50
CA GLY A 192 6.40 44.81 7.80
C GLY A 192 5.74 43.95 6.72
N PHE A 193 5.87 42.62 6.77
CA PHE A 193 5.33 41.74 5.72
C PHE A 193 4.12 40.87 6.10
N SER A 194 3.72 40.79 7.38
CA SER A 194 2.49 40.09 7.81
C SER A 194 2.25 40.25 9.33
N GLN A 195 1.09 39.80 9.81
CA GLN A 195 0.80 39.73 11.26
C GLN A 195 1.76 38.74 11.94
N THR A 196 2.50 39.22 12.95
CA THR A 196 3.41 38.40 13.78
C THR A 196 2.61 37.38 14.60
N ASP A 197 3.08 36.13 14.63
CA ASP A 197 2.55 35.08 15.50
C ASP A 197 3.68 34.32 16.23
N CYS A 198 3.33 33.25 16.94
CA CYS A 198 4.26 32.42 17.71
C CYS A 198 5.45 31.90 16.89
N ARG A 199 5.33 31.83 15.55
CA ARG A 199 6.38 31.33 14.64
C ARG A 199 7.50 32.34 14.41
N SER A 200 7.32 33.59 14.82
CA SER A 200 8.40 34.58 14.84
C SER A 200 9.43 34.25 15.92
N ASP A 201 8.99 33.83 17.10
CA ASP A 201 9.88 33.33 18.17
C ASP A 201 10.63 32.06 17.73
N ILE A 202 9.96 31.18 16.98
CA ILE A 202 10.56 29.97 16.40
C ILE A 202 11.72 30.31 15.45
N TYR A 203 11.57 31.36 14.64
CA TYR A 203 12.64 31.84 13.78
C TYR A 203 13.84 32.33 14.61
N SER A 204 13.58 33.19 15.60
CA SER A 204 14.64 33.71 16.49
C SER A 204 15.36 32.61 17.24
N LEU A 205 14.64 31.56 17.67
CA LEU A 205 15.22 30.38 18.29
C LEU A 205 16.13 29.60 17.32
N GLY A 206 15.74 29.51 16.05
CA GLY A 206 16.55 28.90 14.98
C GLY A 206 17.85 29.64 14.72
N VAL A 207 17.80 30.98 14.64
CA VAL A 207 19.01 31.83 14.52
C VAL A 207 19.88 31.70 15.77
N LEU A 208 19.28 31.68 16.96
CA LEU A 208 20.00 31.50 18.21
C LEU A 208 20.73 30.15 18.27
N LEU A 209 20.07 29.04 17.93
CA LEU A 209 20.71 27.72 17.86
C LEU A 209 21.87 27.73 16.87
N CYS A 210 21.69 28.38 15.72
CA CYS A 210 22.71 28.53 14.70
C CYS A 210 23.94 29.28 15.24
N TRP A 211 23.72 30.39 15.92
CA TRP A 211 24.77 31.18 16.56
C TRP A 211 25.46 30.41 17.70
N LEU A 212 24.72 29.68 18.54
CA LEU A 212 25.29 28.86 19.62
C LEU A 212 26.19 27.73 19.11
N LEU A 213 26.00 27.27 17.88
CA LEU A 213 26.81 26.20 17.28
C LEU A 213 28.02 26.72 16.50
N THR A 214 27.98 27.97 16.04
CA THR A 214 28.93 28.47 15.02
C THR A 214 29.54 29.83 15.32
N GLY A 215 28.97 30.59 16.26
CA GLY A 215 29.27 32.00 16.50
C GLY A 215 28.74 32.95 15.42
N ASN A 216 28.09 32.45 14.35
CA ASN A 216 27.64 33.24 13.22
C ASN A 216 26.10 33.34 13.17
N VAL A 217 25.61 34.58 13.03
CA VAL A 217 24.18 34.90 12.90
C VAL A 217 23.65 34.79 11.47
N ASP A 218 24.53 34.78 10.46
CA ASP A 218 24.17 34.46 9.08
C ASP A 218 23.94 32.94 8.96
N VAL A 219 22.67 32.57 8.99
CA VAL A 219 22.20 31.18 8.89
C VAL A 219 22.77 30.48 7.66
N GLN A 220 22.84 31.14 6.49
CA GLN A 220 23.29 30.47 5.27
C GLN A 220 24.78 30.12 5.30
N GLN A 221 25.60 30.96 5.96
CA GLN A 221 27.01 30.67 6.18
C GLN A 221 27.20 29.59 7.25
N ALA A 222 26.51 29.74 8.37
CA ALA A 222 26.63 28.83 9.51
C ALA A 222 26.15 27.39 9.18
N LEU A 223 25.11 27.23 8.36
CA LEU A 223 24.65 25.90 7.95
C LEU A 223 25.71 25.09 7.17
N LYS A 224 26.72 25.74 6.59
CA LYS A 224 27.83 25.08 5.88
C LYS A 224 28.88 24.49 6.83
N THR A 225 28.94 24.99 8.06
CA THR A 225 29.96 24.58 9.05
C THR A 225 29.46 23.54 10.04
N ILE A 226 28.14 23.37 10.17
CA ILE A 226 27.53 22.40 11.08
C ILE A 226 27.57 20.99 10.47
N PRO A 227 28.27 20.01 11.08
CA PRO A 227 28.38 18.65 10.53
C PRO A 227 27.13 17.79 10.74
N ASP A 228 26.32 18.08 11.77
CA ASP A 228 25.12 17.32 12.08
C ASP A 228 23.96 17.70 11.14
N ARG A 229 23.66 16.80 10.19
CA ARG A 229 22.57 16.96 9.22
C ARG A 229 21.19 17.11 9.87
N HIS A 230 20.94 16.48 11.01
CA HIS A 230 19.67 16.58 11.71
C HIS A 230 19.49 17.98 12.29
N LEU A 231 20.52 18.52 12.94
CA LEU A 231 20.50 19.91 13.42
C LEU A 231 20.37 20.92 12.28
N VAL A 232 21.08 20.71 11.16
CA VAL A 232 20.95 21.52 9.95
C VAL A 232 19.50 21.58 9.48
N ASN A 233 18.80 20.44 9.44
CA ASN A 233 17.40 20.37 9.03
C ASN A 233 16.46 21.09 10.01
N ILE A 234 16.71 20.96 11.32
CA ILE A 234 15.95 21.68 12.34
C ILE A 234 16.13 23.20 12.16
N ILE A 235 17.38 23.67 12.06
CA ILE A 235 17.68 25.10 11.90
C ILE A 235 17.03 25.64 10.62
N LYS A 236 17.22 24.98 9.47
CA LYS A 236 16.58 25.37 8.20
C LYS A 236 15.07 25.50 8.31
N LYS A 237 14.43 24.57 9.03
CA LYS A 237 12.99 24.61 9.23
C LYS A 237 12.58 25.76 10.14
N CYS A 238 13.28 25.99 11.26
CA CYS A 238 13.01 27.14 12.12
C CYS A 238 13.20 28.48 11.38
N THR A 239 14.24 28.60 10.55
CA THR A 239 14.63 29.84 9.89
C THR A 239 14.09 29.98 8.46
N ALA A 240 13.07 29.20 8.09
CA ALA A 240 12.42 29.32 6.79
C ALA A 240 11.82 30.74 6.62
N PHE A 241 11.96 31.33 5.44
CA PHE A 241 11.46 32.68 5.17
C PHE A 241 9.94 32.77 5.41
N ASP A 242 9.18 31.86 4.80
CA ASP A 242 7.74 31.75 5.01
C ASP A 242 7.42 31.06 6.36
N PRO A 243 6.66 31.71 7.27
CA PRO A 243 6.21 31.12 8.53
C PRO A 243 5.48 29.78 8.38
N GLN A 244 4.80 29.50 7.26
CA GLN A 244 4.11 28.23 7.04
C GLN A 244 5.06 27.03 6.94
N ASN A 245 6.29 27.28 6.50
CA ASN A 245 7.31 26.25 6.37
C ASN A 245 8.08 26.00 7.68
N ARG A 246 7.81 26.77 8.73
CA ARG A 246 8.41 26.61 10.06
C ARG A 246 7.71 25.52 10.87
N TYR A 247 8.31 25.15 11.99
CA TYR A 247 7.56 24.42 13.02
C TYR A 247 6.38 25.28 13.47
N LYS A 248 5.24 24.64 13.76
CA LYS A 248 4.03 25.35 14.19
C LYS A 248 4.11 25.77 15.65
N GLU A 249 4.79 24.96 16.47
CA GLU A 249 4.87 25.10 17.92
C GLU A 249 6.27 24.77 18.42
N ALA A 250 6.67 25.38 19.53
CA ALA A 250 7.96 25.09 20.19
C ALA A 250 8.08 23.64 20.71
N THR A 251 6.96 22.96 20.99
CA THR A 251 6.89 21.53 21.31
C THR A 251 7.58 20.67 20.25
N GLN A 252 7.35 20.97 18.97
CA GLN A 252 7.87 20.21 17.85
C GLN A 252 9.40 20.35 17.72
N ILE A 253 9.94 21.52 18.09
CA ILE A 253 11.37 21.80 18.08
C ILE A 253 12.04 21.03 19.22
N LYS A 254 11.46 21.11 20.43
CA LYS A 254 11.91 20.35 21.61
C LYS A 254 11.99 18.85 21.31
N ASP A 255 10.92 18.30 20.72
CA ASP A 255 10.86 16.89 20.35
C ASP A 255 11.87 16.50 19.26
N ALA A 256 12.11 17.41 18.30
CA ALA A 256 13.08 17.19 17.24
C ALA A 256 14.52 17.19 17.78
N LEU A 257 14.84 18.09 18.72
CA LEU A 257 16.16 18.20 19.34
C LEU A 257 16.47 17.05 20.31
N THR A 258 15.48 16.60 21.08
CA THR A 258 15.64 15.54 22.10
C THR A 258 15.47 14.13 21.54
N GLY A 259 15.08 13.99 20.26
CA GLY A 259 14.82 12.70 19.63
C GLY A 259 13.52 12.01 20.12
N HIS A 260 12.65 12.75 20.82
CA HIS A 260 11.39 12.20 21.32
C HIS A 260 10.45 11.80 20.18
N LEU A 261 10.50 12.50 19.03
CA LEU A 261 9.74 12.16 17.82
C LEU A 261 10.22 10.86 17.15
N SER A 262 11.53 10.57 17.13
CA SER A 262 12.05 9.32 16.56
C SER A 262 11.76 8.14 17.47
N ARG A 263 11.88 8.32 18.79
CA ARG A 263 11.48 7.31 19.78
C ARG A 263 9.98 7.07 19.79
N ARG A 264 9.14 8.11 19.74
CA ARG A 264 7.66 7.96 19.71
C ARG A 264 7.17 7.39 18.40
N LYS A 265 7.75 7.74 17.24
CA LYS A 265 7.45 7.08 15.96
C LYS A 265 7.89 5.63 15.96
N MET A 266 9.07 5.31 16.50
CA MET A 266 9.55 3.94 16.67
C MET A 266 8.66 3.17 17.66
N LEU A 267 8.22 3.78 18.76
CA LEU A 267 7.32 3.17 19.73
C LEU A 267 5.93 2.98 19.14
N ILE A 268 5.40 3.93 18.37
CA ILE A 268 4.14 3.78 17.63
C ILE A 268 4.31 2.66 16.61
N LEU A 269 5.40 2.60 15.84
CA LEU A 269 5.68 1.50 14.91
C LEU A 269 5.78 0.15 15.62
N ILE A 270 6.41 0.09 16.80
CA ILE A 270 6.53 -1.11 17.60
C ILE A 270 5.16 -1.49 18.17
N VAL A 271 4.39 -0.55 18.71
CA VAL A 271 3.05 -0.79 19.28
C VAL A 271 2.05 -1.14 18.18
N THR A 272 2.07 -0.48 17.01
CA THR A 272 1.25 -0.87 15.86
C THR A 272 1.68 -2.23 15.32
N SER A 273 2.98 -2.52 15.26
CA SER A 273 3.46 -3.84 14.87
C SER A 273 3.09 -4.92 15.88
N LEU A 274 3.14 -4.61 17.18
CA LEU A 274 2.72 -5.51 18.27
C LEU A 274 1.21 -5.67 18.34
N LEU A 275 0.42 -4.63 18.03
CA LEU A 275 -1.03 -4.71 17.92
C LEU A 275 -1.45 -5.48 16.66
N ILE A 276 -0.76 -5.30 15.54
CA ILE A 276 -0.92 -6.11 14.33
C ILE A 276 -0.51 -7.56 14.63
N LEU A 277 0.58 -7.79 15.35
CA LEU A 277 1.03 -9.12 15.75
C LEU A 277 0.08 -9.76 16.77
N ALA A 278 -0.46 -9.02 17.72
CA ALA A 278 -1.45 -9.49 18.70
C ALA A 278 -2.81 -9.73 18.05
N ALA A 279 -3.22 -8.90 17.09
CA ALA A 279 -4.39 -9.13 16.25
C ALA A 279 -4.18 -10.34 15.35
N ALA A 280 -2.99 -10.52 14.77
CA ALA A 280 -2.62 -11.69 13.98
C ALA A 280 -2.54 -12.96 14.82
N LEU A 281 -1.99 -12.90 16.05
CA LEU A 281 -1.94 -14.01 17.01
C LEU A 281 -3.32 -14.36 17.59
N GLY A 282 -4.15 -13.34 17.84
CA GLY A 282 -5.55 -13.48 18.22
C GLY A 282 -6.37 -14.09 17.10
N LEU A 283 -6.18 -13.64 15.86
CA LEU A 283 -6.72 -14.24 14.64
C LEU A 283 -6.15 -15.63 14.40
N LEU A 284 -4.89 -15.93 14.72
CA LEU A 284 -4.29 -17.27 14.62
C LEU A 284 -4.82 -18.23 15.68
N ASN A 285 -5.18 -17.77 16.88
CA ASN A 285 -5.82 -18.61 17.90
C ASN A 285 -7.32 -18.80 17.63
N PHE A 286 -8.00 -17.79 17.07
CA PHE A 286 -9.39 -17.93 16.59
C PHE A 286 -9.45 -18.79 15.32
N ALA A 287 -8.49 -18.62 14.41
CA ALA A 287 -8.32 -19.45 13.22
C ALA A 287 -7.82 -20.85 13.58
N LYS A 288 -7.03 -21.09 14.63
CA LYS A 288 -6.75 -22.49 15.06
C LYS A 288 -7.99 -23.24 15.55
N LEU A 289 -9.07 -22.55 15.93
CA LEU A 289 -10.39 -23.15 16.18
C LEU A 289 -11.31 -23.15 14.94
N VAL A 290 -10.98 -22.42 13.86
CA VAL A 290 -11.84 -22.20 12.68
C VAL A 290 -11.06 -22.24 11.35
N LEU A 291 -9.91 -22.91 11.30
CA LEU A 291 -9.16 -23.11 10.06
C LEU A 291 -9.80 -24.32 9.39
N PRO A 292 -10.42 -24.17 8.21
CA PRO A 292 -10.68 -25.34 7.39
C PRO A 292 -9.31 -25.97 7.10
N GLN A 293 -9.22 -27.28 7.25
CA GLN A 293 -8.10 -28.05 6.72
C GLN A 293 -7.87 -27.61 5.26
N PRO A 294 -6.63 -27.54 4.73
CA PRO A 294 -6.44 -27.34 3.30
C PRO A 294 -7.34 -28.37 2.59
N ILE A 295 -8.22 -27.90 1.71
CA ILE A 295 -9.20 -28.76 1.05
C ILE A 295 -8.39 -29.74 0.24
N ARG A 296 -8.22 -30.95 0.77
CA ARG A 296 -7.59 -32.05 0.06
C ARG A 296 -8.44 -32.28 -1.17
N ILE A 297 -7.87 -32.10 -2.36
CA ILE A 297 -8.56 -32.44 -3.59
C ILE A 297 -8.72 -33.96 -3.58
N THR A 298 -9.94 -34.39 -3.31
CA THR A 298 -10.33 -35.79 -3.37
C THR A 298 -11.01 -36.06 -4.69
N PHE A 299 -10.66 -37.16 -5.33
CA PHE A 299 -11.38 -37.68 -6.49
C PHE A 299 -12.41 -38.71 -6.02
N GLN A 300 -13.57 -38.71 -6.67
CA GLN A 300 -14.59 -39.73 -6.46
C GLN A 300 -14.20 -41.04 -7.15
N GLU A 301 -13.58 -40.95 -8.33
CA GLU A 301 -13.13 -42.06 -9.15
C GLU A 301 -11.61 -42.28 -8.98
N PRO A 302 -11.17 -43.37 -8.30
CA PRO A 302 -9.75 -43.62 -8.05
C PRO A 302 -8.93 -43.75 -9.34
N LEU A 303 -9.54 -44.24 -10.43
CA LEU A 303 -8.86 -44.39 -11.71
C LEU A 303 -8.63 -43.04 -12.40
N ILE A 304 -9.53 -42.07 -12.22
CA ILE A 304 -9.33 -40.68 -12.67
C ILE A 304 -8.20 -40.03 -11.86
N GLU A 305 -8.17 -40.22 -10.53
CA GLU A 305 -7.05 -39.74 -9.71
C GLU A 305 -5.72 -40.32 -10.19
N HIS A 306 -5.69 -41.63 -10.43
CA HIS A 306 -4.48 -42.31 -10.88
C HIS A 306 -3.99 -41.76 -12.23
N ALA A 307 -4.90 -41.52 -13.17
CA ALA A 307 -4.57 -40.90 -14.45
C ALA A 307 -4.00 -39.48 -14.29
N VAL A 308 -4.59 -38.67 -13.41
CA VAL A 308 -4.08 -37.32 -13.10
C VAL A 308 -2.67 -37.39 -12.50
N ARG A 309 -2.42 -38.32 -11.58
CA ARG A 309 -1.09 -38.50 -10.98
C ARG A 309 -0.04 -38.90 -12.01
N LEU A 310 -0.38 -39.82 -12.91
CA LEU A 310 0.52 -40.23 -14.00
C LEU A 310 0.84 -39.06 -14.93
N ALA A 311 -0.16 -38.24 -15.28
CA ALA A 311 0.03 -37.05 -16.11
C ALA A 311 0.93 -35.99 -15.44
N LEU A 312 0.84 -35.84 -14.11
CA LEU A 312 1.67 -34.93 -13.32
C LEU A 312 3.07 -35.49 -12.99
N GLN A 313 3.30 -36.78 -13.22
CA GLN A 313 4.53 -37.50 -12.84
C GLN A 313 4.81 -37.43 -11.33
N ILE A 314 3.76 -37.53 -10.51
CA ILE A 314 3.86 -37.50 -9.04
C ILE A 314 3.53 -38.87 -8.43
N ASP A 315 4.18 -39.18 -7.31
CA ASP A 315 3.98 -40.43 -6.59
C ASP A 315 2.62 -40.49 -5.86
N GLY A 316 2.15 -41.71 -5.57
CA GLY A 316 0.83 -41.94 -4.96
C GLY A 316 0.61 -41.31 -3.57
N ASN A 317 1.69 -40.87 -2.90
CA ASN A 317 1.62 -40.24 -1.58
C ASN A 317 1.67 -38.70 -1.64
N GLU A 318 1.97 -38.11 -2.80
CA GLU A 318 2.05 -36.66 -2.95
C GLU A 318 0.65 -36.03 -3.01
N GLU A 319 0.50 -34.84 -2.46
CA GLU A 319 -0.79 -34.13 -2.49
C GLU A 319 -1.01 -33.46 -3.85
N ILE A 320 -2.18 -33.68 -4.45
CA ILE A 320 -2.60 -32.98 -5.66
C ILE A 320 -3.19 -31.63 -5.27
N THR A 321 -2.60 -30.54 -5.77
CA THR A 321 -3.06 -29.18 -5.51
C THR A 321 -3.95 -28.64 -6.64
N GLU A 322 -4.68 -27.54 -6.40
CA GLU A 322 -5.50 -26.90 -7.45
C GLU A 322 -4.63 -26.41 -8.61
N GLN A 323 -3.39 -26.00 -8.32
CA GLN A 323 -2.47 -25.53 -9.34
C GLN A 323 -2.01 -26.68 -10.25
N ASP A 324 -1.85 -27.88 -9.71
CA ASP A 324 -1.49 -29.07 -10.47
C ASP A 324 -2.61 -29.45 -11.45
N LEU A 325 -3.88 -29.36 -11.01
CA LEU A 325 -5.02 -29.63 -11.89
C LEU A 325 -5.10 -28.70 -13.11
N LEU A 326 -4.56 -27.48 -13.00
CA LEU A 326 -4.50 -26.54 -14.13
C LEU A 326 -3.46 -26.95 -15.18
N LEU A 327 -2.50 -27.81 -14.85
CA LEU A 327 -1.52 -28.34 -15.80
C LEU A 327 -2.07 -29.48 -16.65
N ILE A 328 -3.16 -30.11 -16.21
CA ILE A 328 -3.77 -31.24 -16.92
C ILE A 328 -4.56 -30.75 -18.13
N THR A 329 -4.11 -31.17 -19.31
CA THR A 329 -4.77 -30.89 -20.61
C THR A 329 -5.31 -32.14 -21.28
N ASP A 330 -4.78 -33.32 -20.96
CA ASP A 330 -5.14 -34.57 -21.60
C ASP A 330 -5.30 -35.68 -20.54
N LEU A 331 -6.30 -36.55 -20.71
CA LEU A 331 -6.57 -37.64 -19.79
C LEU A 331 -6.86 -38.94 -20.56
N TYR A 332 -6.15 -40.02 -20.24
CA TYR A 332 -6.20 -41.27 -20.97
C TYR A 332 -6.44 -42.46 -20.04
N ILE A 333 -7.57 -43.16 -20.23
CA ILE A 333 -7.98 -44.31 -19.43
C ILE A 333 -8.63 -45.34 -20.37
N PHE A 334 -8.13 -46.57 -20.34
CA PHE A 334 -8.69 -47.69 -21.09
C PHE A 334 -8.93 -48.88 -20.15
N GLY A 335 -10.19 -49.28 -20.00
CA GLY A 335 -10.56 -50.35 -19.08
C GLY A 335 -10.09 -50.05 -17.66
N ASN A 336 -9.45 -51.01 -17.01
CA ASN A 336 -8.93 -50.84 -15.65
C ASN A 336 -7.54 -50.16 -15.57
N LYS A 337 -7.04 -49.56 -16.66
CA LYS A 337 -5.71 -48.93 -16.71
C LYS A 337 -5.78 -47.45 -17.09
N ALA A 338 -5.01 -46.64 -16.36
CA ALA A 338 -4.73 -45.26 -16.72
C ALA A 338 -3.38 -45.17 -17.46
N ALA A 339 -3.30 -44.30 -18.47
CA ALA A 339 -2.11 -44.06 -19.24
C ALA A 339 -1.58 -42.64 -19.00
N ALA A 340 -0.25 -42.48 -18.97
CA ALA A 340 0.37 -41.16 -18.80
C ALA A 340 0.30 -40.30 -20.08
N ASN A 341 0.14 -40.94 -21.24
CA ASN A 341 0.12 -40.29 -22.56
C ASN A 341 -0.60 -41.18 -23.59
N GLU A 342 -0.78 -40.63 -24.79
CA GLU A 342 -1.48 -41.27 -25.91
C GLU A 342 -0.78 -42.55 -26.41
N GLU A 343 0.55 -42.62 -26.38
CA GLU A 343 1.32 -43.79 -26.82
C GLU A 343 0.98 -45.01 -25.96
N ILE A 344 1.06 -44.88 -24.64
CA ILE A 344 0.71 -45.94 -23.68
C ILE A 344 -0.77 -46.29 -23.78
N PHE A 345 -1.64 -45.30 -24.03
CA PHE A 345 -3.06 -45.56 -24.25
C PHE A 345 -3.28 -46.44 -25.48
N ASN A 346 -2.58 -46.17 -26.58
CA ASN A 346 -2.68 -46.97 -27.80
C ASN A 346 -2.18 -48.40 -27.59
N ASP A 347 -1.13 -48.60 -26.78
CA ASP A 347 -0.70 -49.96 -26.39
C ASP A 347 -1.83 -50.72 -25.68
N TYR A 348 -2.61 -50.06 -24.83
CA TYR A 348 -3.76 -50.68 -24.16
C TYR A 348 -4.89 -51.01 -25.13
N VAL A 349 -5.13 -50.15 -26.12
CA VAL A 349 -6.08 -50.41 -27.20
C VAL A 349 -5.63 -51.64 -28.01
N GLU A 350 -4.34 -51.74 -28.36
CA GLU A 350 -3.79 -52.89 -29.09
C GLU A 350 -3.90 -54.19 -28.29
N SER A 351 -3.54 -54.17 -27.00
CA SER A 351 -3.73 -55.31 -26.09
C SER A 351 -5.17 -55.79 -26.04
N PHE A 352 -6.13 -54.85 -25.96
CA PHE A 352 -7.56 -55.16 -25.96
C PHE A 352 -8.00 -55.79 -27.29
N VAL A 353 -7.57 -55.22 -28.43
CA VAL A 353 -7.89 -55.74 -29.77
C VAL A 353 -7.30 -57.15 -29.98
N ASN A 354 -6.08 -57.39 -29.49
CA ASN A 354 -5.41 -58.69 -29.55
C ASN A 354 -6.00 -59.71 -28.56
N ASN A 355 -6.92 -59.29 -27.68
CA ASN A 355 -7.57 -60.11 -26.67
C ASN A 355 -6.58 -60.89 -25.79
N ASP A 356 -5.50 -60.21 -25.37
CA ASP A 356 -4.42 -60.81 -24.56
C ASP A 356 -4.81 -61.07 -23.09
N GLY A 357 -6.02 -60.64 -22.70
CA GLY A 357 -6.57 -60.81 -21.35
C GLY A 357 -6.02 -59.84 -20.30
N THR A 358 -5.21 -58.85 -20.70
CA THR A 358 -4.54 -57.93 -19.75
C THR A 358 -5.37 -56.69 -19.40
N ILE A 359 -6.43 -56.43 -20.15
CA ILE A 359 -7.33 -55.29 -19.98
C ILE A 359 -8.69 -55.79 -19.51
N LEU A 360 -9.09 -55.35 -18.31
CA LEU A 360 -10.42 -55.59 -17.78
C LEU A 360 -11.27 -54.33 -17.98
N ARG A 361 -12.60 -54.49 -17.95
CA ARG A 361 -13.51 -53.33 -17.96
C ARG A 361 -13.23 -52.48 -16.73
N GLY A 362 -13.20 -51.16 -16.91
CA GLY A 362 -13.00 -50.23 -15.79
C GLY A 362 -14.30 -49.92 -15.06
N ASP A 363 -14.17 -49.41 -13.84
CA ASP A 363 -15.28 -49.19 -12.93
C ASP A 363 -15.83 -47.74 -12.94
N ILE A 364 -15.26 -46.85 -13.78
CA ILE A 364 -15.71 -45.45 -13.86
C ILE A 364 -17.18 -45.41 -14.29
N ASN A 365 -18.01 -44.80 -13.47
CA ASN A 365 -19.45 -44.67 -13.70
C ASN A 365 -19.94 -43.22 -13.58
N THR A 366 -19.13 -42.32 -13.02
CA THR A 366 -19.40 -40.87 -12.97
C THR A 366 -18.22 -40.06 -13.49
N LEU A 367 -18.51 -38.88 -14.07
CA LEU A 367 -17.53 -37.93 -14.56
C LEU A 367 -17.41 -36.68 -13.67
N SER A 368 -17.96 -36.73 -12.46
CA SER A 368 -18.01 -35.61 -11.48
C SER A 368 -16.64 -35.02 -11.11
N ASP A 369 -15.55 -35.76 -11.35
CA ASP A 369 -14.20 -35.28 -11.13
C ASP A 369 -13.64 -34.45 -12.29
N LEU A 370 -14.14 -34.63 -13.51
CA LEU A 370 -13.60 -33.95 -14.69
C LEU A 370 -13.73 -32.42 -14.66
N PRO A 371 -14.81 -31.81 -14.13
CA PRO A 371 -14.90 -30.35 -13.96
C PRO A 371 -13.76 -29.73 -13.13
N LYS A 372 -13.05 -30.52 -12.32
CA LYS A 372 -11.88 -30.06 -11.56
C LYS A 372 -10.70 -29.75 -12.49
N LEU A 373 -10.64 -30.37 -13.67
CA LEU A 373 -9.58 -30.25 -14.69
C LEU A 373 -9.92 -29.15 -15.69
N LYS A 374 -9.87 -27.88 -15.25
CA LYS A 374 -10.42 -26.72 -16.02
C LYS A 374 -9.78 -26.49 -17.39
N ASN A 375 -8.58 -27.01 -17.64
CA ASN A 375 -7.83 -26.84 -18.88
C ASN A 375 -7.85 -28.10 -19.77
N LEU A 376 -8.72 -29.05 -19.47
CA LEU A 376 -8.84 -30.30 -20.23
C LEU A 376 -9.29 -30.02 -21.68
N ARG A 377 -8.53 -30.60 -22.62
CA ARG A 377 -8.71 -30.49 -24.06
C ARG A 377 -8.96 -31.85 -24.70
N ARG A 378 -8.33 -32.91 -24.20
CA ARG A 378 -8.54 -34.27 -24.71
C ARG A 378 -8.92 -35.23 -23.60
N ILE A 379 -9.94 -36.03 -23.85
CA ILE A 379 -10.30 -37.15 -22.99
C ILE A 379 -10.43 -38.42 -23.83
N SER A 380 -9.83 -39.49 -23.33
CA SER A 380 -10.08 -40.85 -23.80
C SER A 380 -10.43 -41.69 -22.59
N LEU A 381 -11.72 -41.96 -22.40
CA LEU A 381 -12.26 -42.73 -21.28
C LEU A 381 -13.00 -43.96 -21.82
N SER A 382 -12.22 -44.94 -22.25
CA SER A 382 -12.71 -46.08 -23.03
C SER A 382 -12.94 -47.31 -22.15
N TYR A 383 -13.91 -48.15 -22.54
CA TYR A 383 -14.22 -49.44 -21.89
C TYR A 383 -14.55 -49.29 -20.38
N GLN A 384 -15.39 -48.30 -20.06
CA GLN A 384 -15.91 -48.03 -18.70
C GLN A 384 -17.44 -48.23 -18.62
N ASN A 385 -18.06 -47.81 -17.52
CA ASN A 385 -19.51 -47.87 -17.30
C ASN A 385 -20.17 -46.48 -17.33
N ILE A 386 -19.64 -45.57 -18.15
CA ILE A 386 -20.12 -44.18 -18.22
C ILE A 386 -21.46 -44.13 -18.95
N MET A 387 -22.46 -43.49 -18.32
CA MET A 387 -23.78 -43.22 -18.91
C MET A 387 -24.11 -41.74 -18.94
N ASP A 388 -23.73 -40.98 -17.89
CA ASP A 388 -24.05 -39.57 -17.77
C ASP A 388 -22.87 -38.68 -18.19
N LEU A 389 -23.09 -37.85 -19.20
CA LEU A 389 -22.12 -36.88 -19.71
C LEU A 389 -22.37 -35.46 -19.17
N SER A 390 -23.35 -35.25 -18.30
CA SER A 390 -23.66 -33.93 -17.73
C SER A 390 -22.43 -33.17 -17.17
N PRO A 391 -21.44 -33.81 -16.53
CA PRO A 391 -20.26 -33.09 -16.04
C PRO A 391 -19.36 -32.52 -17.16
N LEU A 392 -19.46 -33.03 -18.39
CA LEU A 392 -18.69 -32.51 -19.52
C LEU A 392 -19.19 -31.15 -20.00
N SER A 393 -20.40 -30.74 -19.64
CA SER A 393 -20.98 -29.45 -20.04
C SER A 393 -20.22 -28.23 -19.47
N GLU A 394 -19.43 -28.42 -18.42
CA GLU A 394 -18.59 -27.38 -17.82
C GLU A 394 -17.24 -27.21 -18.54
N LEU A 395 -16.88 -28.14 -19.43
CA LEU A 395 -15.56 -28.23 -20.06
C LEU A 395 -15.56 -27.66 -21.49
N ASN A 396 -15.64 -26.34 -21.59
CA ASN A 396 -15.76 -25.61 -22.87
C ASN A 396 -14.54 -25.71 -23.81
N ASN A 397 -13.41 -26.22 -23.31
CA ASN A 397 -12.15 -26.33 -24.05
C ASN A 397 -11.90 -27.72 -24.64
N LEU A 398 -12.85 -28.67 -24.51
CA LEU A 398 -12.70 -30.01 -25.07
C LEU A 398 -12.62 -29.96 -26.60
N GLU A 399 -11.54 -30.51 -27.14
CA GLU A 399 -11.19 -30.61 -28.56
C GLU A 399 -11.31 -32.06 -29.06
N TYR A 400 -11.04 -33.06 -28.21
CA TYR A 400 -11.09 -34.48 -28.54
C TYR A 400 -11.79 -35.26 -27.44
N VAL A 401 -12.79 -36.05 -27.80
CA VAL A 401 -13.54 -36.90 -26.86
C VAL A 401 -13.64 -38.31 -27.41
N ASP A 402 -13.05 -39.27 -26.71
CA ASP A 402 -13.19 -40.70 -26.98
C ASP A 402 -13.85 -41.41 -25.79
N LEU A 403 -15.05 -41.92 -26.04
CA LEU A 403 -15.89 -42.60 -25.06
C LEU A 403 -16.26 -44.00 -25.54
N ARG A 404 -15.43 -44.63 -26.37
CA ARG A 404 -15.74 -45.96 -26.92
C ARG A 404 -15.99 -47.01 -25.82
N HIS A 405 -16.81 -48.01 -26.13
CA HIS A 405 -17.15 -49.12 -25.25
C HIS A 405 -17.81 -48.71 -23.91
N ASN A 406 -18.60 -47.63 -23.93
CA ASN A 406 -19.39 -47.15 -22.79
C ASN A 406 -20.90 -47.26 -23.05
N PRO A 407 -21.72 -47.57 -22.04
CA PRO A 407 -23.15 -47.78 -22.20
C PRO A 407 -24.00 -46.51 -22.39
N LEU A 408 -23.41 -45.33 -22.60
CA LEU A 408 -24.12 -44.05 -22.80
C LEU A 408 -24.99 -44.03 -24.07
N ASP A 409 -26.14 -43.36 -23.99
CA ASP A 409 -27.10 -43.20 -25.09
C ASP A 409 -27.46 -41.74 -25.41
N ASP A 410 -27.14 -40.80 -24.52
CA ASP A 410 -27.36 -39.36 -24.69
C ASP A 410 -26.03 -38.59 -24.73
N VAL A 411 -25.90 -37.73 -25.75
CA VAL A 411 -24.73 -36.85 -25.97
C VAL A 411 -25.08 -35.36 -25.87
N THR A 412 -26.30 -35.01 -25.44
CA THR A 412 -26.79 -33.63 -25.39
C THR A 412 -25.90 -32.69 -24.58
N SER A 413 -25.25 -33.22 -23.53
CA SER A 413 -24.29 -32.47 -22.71
C SER A 413 -23.06 -31.94 -23.48
N LEU A 414 -22.75 -32.52 -24.65
CA LEU A 414 -21.67 -32.07 -25.53
C LEU A 414 -22.10 -30.96 -26.50
N SER A 415 -23.38 -30.59 -26.56
CA SER A 415 -23.90 -29.57 -27.50
C SER A 415 -23.24 -28.20 -27.35
N GLY A 416 -22.75 -27.87 -26.14
CA GLY A 416 -22.02 -26.63 -25.83
C GLY A 416 -20.51 -26.68 -26.10
N ALA A 417 -19.95 -27.84 -26.48
CA ALA A 417 -18.51 -28.03 -26.69
C ALA A 417 -18.07 -27.43 -28.04
N ALA A 418 -18.04 -26.10 -28.13
CA ALA A 418 -17.74 -25.36 -29.36
C ALA A 418 -16.31 -25.60 -29.90
N SER A 419 -15.40 -26.09 -29.05
CA SER A 419 -14.02 -26.44 -29.41
C SER A 419 -13.86 -27.87 -29.95
N LEU A 420 -14.91 -28.70 -29.88
CA LEU A 420 -14.83 -30.12 -30.20
C LEU A 420 -14.53 -30.34 -31.69
N THR A 421 -13.45 -31.08 -31.97
CA THR A 421 -12.97 -31.39 -33.32
C THR A 421 -13.10 -32.86 -33.68
N SER A 422 -13.01 -33.75 -32.69
CA SER A 422 -13.10 -35.20 -32.87
C SER A 422 -13.95 -35.83 -31.77
N LEU A 423 -14.87 -36.71 -32.17
CA LEU A 423 -15.75 -37.44 -31.26
C LEU A 423 -15.78 -38.92 -31.64
N ILE A 424 -15.37 -39.79 -30.73
CA ILE A 424 -15.34 -41.25 -30.89
C ILE A 424 -16.34 -41.89 -29.93
N LEU A 425 -17.38 -42.51 -30.49
CA LEU A 425 -18.50 -43.14 -29.78
C LEU A 425 -18.63 -44.62 -30.13
N PHE A 426 -17.55 -45.25 -30.59
CA PHE A 426 -17.55 -46.65 -31.01
C PHE A 426 -18.10 -47.57 -29.90
N ASP A 427 -19.04 -48.46 -30.19
CA ASP A 427 -19.66 -49.36 -29.21
C ASP A 427 -20.28 -48.62 -28.00
N THR A 428 -21.17 -47.69 -28.32
CA THR A 428 -22.05 -47.01 -27.36
C THR A 428 -23.53 -47.25 -27.72
N ASN A 429 -24.46 -46.79 -26.88
CA ASN A 429 -25.90 -46.94 -27.13
C ASN A 429 -26.55 -45.73 -27.83
N VAL A 430 -25.74 -44.76 -28.27
CA VAL A 430 -26.22 -43.53 -28.91
C VAL A 430 -26.98 -43.86 -30.20
N SER A 431 -28.11 -43.19 -30.40
CA SER A 431 -28.94 -43.34 -31.60
C SER A 431 -29.31 -42.02 -32.28
N ASP A 432 -29.14 -40.90 -31.57
CA ASP A 432 -29.41 -39.55 -32.04
C ASP A 432 -28.28 -38.62 -31.59
N LEU A 433 -27.75 -37.83 -32.53
CA LEU A 433 -26.68 -36.85 -32.35
C LEU A 433 -27.10 -35.46 -32.84
N THR A 434 -28.38 -35.23 -33.17
CA THR A 434 -28.88 -33.95 -33.67
C THR A 434 -28.68 -32.79 -32.67
N SER A 435 -28.55 -33.10 -31.38
CA SER A 435 -28.19 -32.14 -30.33
C SER A 435 -26.82 -31.48 -30.56
N LEU A 436 -25.92 -32.11 -31.33
CA LEU A 436 -24.57 -31.62 -31.61
C LEU A 436 -24.49 -30.62 -32.79
N HIS A 437 -25.62 -30.15 -33.33
CA HIS A 437 -25.66 -29.23 -34.48
C HIS A 437 -24.87 -27.92 -34.30
N ASN A 438 -24.55 -27.51 -33.06
CA ASN A 438 -23.73 -26.33 -32.77
C ASN A 438 -22.22 -26.62 -32.64
N CYS A 439 -21.79 -27.87 -32.78
CA CYS A 439 -20.38 -28.25 -32.77
C CYS A 439 -19.73 -27.97 -34.14
N TYR A 440 -19.66 -26.70 -34.53
CA TYR A 440 -19.20 -26.26 -35.86
C TYR A 440 -17.73 -26.63 -36.18
N ARG A 441 -16.94 -27.00 -35.18
CA ARG A 441 -15.55 -27.42 -35.33
C ARG A 441 -15.39 -28.94 -35.44
N LEU A 442 -16.47 -29.71 -35.27
CA LEU A 442 -16.43 -31.17 -35.30
C LEU A 442 -16.17 -31.64 -36.74
N THR A 443 -14.97 -32.18 -36.97
CA THR A 443 -14.52 -32.66 -38.29
C THR A 443 -14.44 -34.18 -38.37
N THR A 444 -14.27 -34.87 -37.24
CA THR A 444 -14.11 -36.33 -37.19
C THR A 444 -15.13 -36.93 -36.26
N LEU A 445 -15.90 -37.90 -36.75
CA LEU A 445 -16.91 -38.61 -35.98
C LEU A 445 -16.83 -40.12 -36.22
N ASP A 446 -16.73 -40.89 -35.14
CA ASP A 446 -16.89 -42.34 -35.17
C ASP A 446 -18.13 -42.76 -34.37
N VAL A 447 -19.09 -43.35 -35.08
CA VAL A 447 -20.33 -43.90 -34.52
C VAL A 447 -20.45 -45.39 -34.84
N GLY A 448 -19.34 -46.09 -34.99
CA GLY A 448 -19.34 -47.53 -35.17
C GLY A 448 -19.96 -48.27 -33.97
N TYR A 449 -20.65 -49.36 -34.22
CA TYR A 449 -21.27 -50.21 -33.21
C TYR A 449 -22.27 -49.46 -32.31
N THR A 450 -22.74 -48.29 -32.74
CA THR A 450 -23.81 -47.52 -32.10
C THR A 450 -25.19 -48.02 -32.53
N ARG A 451 -26.25 -47.37 -32.06
CA ARG A 451 -27.65 -47.66 -32.42
C ARG A 451 -28.19 -46.75 -33.53
N VAL A 452 -27.33 -45.99 -34.21
CA VAL A 452 -27.72 -45.12 -35.32
C VAL A 452 -28.24 -45.96 -36.50
N LYS A 453 -29.46 -45.64 -36.94
CA LYS A 453 -30.13 -46.35 -38.06
C LYS A 453 -30.17 -45.56 -39.37
N SER A 454 -29.99 -44.25 -39.31
CA SER A 454 -30.02 -43.36 -40.47
C SER A 454 -29.05 -42.20 -40.24
N THR A 455 -28.45 -41.67 -41.31
CA THR A 455 -27.59 -40.48 -41.20
C THR A 455 -28.35 -39.22 -40.79
N ALA A 456 -29.69 -39.23 -40.86
CA ALA A 456 -30.53 -38.15 -40.31
C ALA A 456 -30.33 -37.94 -38.80
N ALA A 457 -29.91 -38.98 -38.06
CA ALA A 457 -29.54 -38.88 -36.65
C ALA A 457 -28.34 -37.94 -36.41
N MET A 458 -27.60 -37.57 -37.46
CA MET A 458 -26.44 -36.69 -37.40
C MET A 458 -26.67 -35.41 -38.23
N SER A 459 -27.93 -35.10 -38.57
CA SER A 459 -28.28 -33.89 -39.32
C SER A 459 -27.80 -32.64 -38.59
N GLY A 460 -27.28 -31.66 -39.33
CA GLY A 460 -26.72 -30.42 -38.77
C GLY A 460 -25.21 -30.45 -38.54
N LEU A 461 -24.56 -31.62 -38.59
CA LEU A 461 -23.09 -31.74 -38.52
C LEU A 461 -22.42 -31.43 -39.87
N THR A 462 -22.68 -30.25 -40.42
CA THR A 462 -22.33 -29.87 -41.80
C THR A 462 -20.83 -29.70 -42.06
N PHE A 463 -20.02 -29.63 -41.00
CA PHE A 463 -18.56 -29.43 -41.05
C PHE A 463 -17.74 -30.71 -40.93
N LEU A 464 -18.40 -31.87 -40.79
CA LEU A 464 -17.71 -33.16 -40.77
C LEU A 464 -16.89 -33.38 -42.04
N ARG A 465 -15.68 -33.88 -41.87
CA ARG A 465 -14.72 -34.25 -42.93
C ARG A 465 -14.53 -35.76 -42.98
N SER A 466 -14.54 -36.42 -41.83
CA SER A 466 -14.38 -37.87 -41.71
C SER A 466 -15.50 -38.47 -40.87
N LEU A 467 -16.18 -39.48 -41.41
CA LEU A 467 -17.28 -40.17 -40.75
C LEU A 467 -17.06 -41.68 -40.78
N VAL A 468 -16.95 -42.29 -39.61
CA VAL A 468 -16.77 -43.74 -39.43
C VAL A 468 -18.08 -44.36 -38.92
N ILE A 469 -18.62 -45.30 -39.69
CA ILE A 469 -19.81 -46.08 -39.35
C ILE A 469 -19.52 -47.56 -39.63
N ARG A 470 -19.02 -48.25 -38.61
CA ARG A 470 -18.68 -49.68 -38.67
C ARG A 470 -19.63 -50.47 -37.78
N LYS A 471 -20.24 -51.56 -38.23
CA LYS A 471 -21.10 -52.45 -37.41
C LYS A 471 -22.30 -51.77 -36.71
N ALA A 472 -22.74 -50.60 -37.20
CA ALA A 472 -23.97 -49.96 -36.75
C ALA A 472 -25.16 -50.48 -37.59
N PRO A 473 -26.40 -50.52 -37.05
CA PRO A 473 -27.59 -50.94 -37.77
C PRO A 473 -28.09 -49.85 -38.74
N LEU A 474 -27.17 -49.24 -39.50
CA LEU A 474 -27.45 -48.19 -40.48
C LEU A 474 -28.20 -48.80 -41.67
N GLN A 475 -29.41 -48.31 -41.91
CA GLN A 475 -30.36 -48.79 -42.92
C GLN A 475 -30.55 -47.79 -44.06
N SER A 476 -30.34 -46.49 -43.80
CA SER A 476 -30.51 -45.43 -44.81
C SER A 476 -29.46 -44.32 -44.66
N LEU A 477 -29.22 -43.62 -45.78
CA LEU A 477 -28.39 -42.42 -45.86
C LEU A 477 -29.27 -41.16 -45.97
N ASP A 478 -30.34 -41.08 -45.18
CA ASP A 478 -31.24 -39.92 -45.27
C ASP A 478 -30.52 -38.65 -44.81
N GLN A 479 -30.77 -37.56 -45.54
CA GLN A 479 -30.14 -36.25 -45.31
C GLN A 479 -28.61 -36.25 -45.43
N ILE A 480 -28.01 -37.27 -46.08
CA ILE A 480 -26.56 -37.30 -46.28
C ILE A 480 -26.06 -36.09 -47.10
N GLU A 481 -26.90 -35.52 -47.96
CA GLU A 481 -26.57 -34.30 -48.72
C GLU A 481 -26.25 -33.08 -47.83
N THR A 482 -26.61 -33.12 -46.53
CA THR A 482 -26.30 -32.05 -45.57
C THR A 482 -24.83 -32.03 -45.14
N PHE A 483 -24.10 -33.14 -45.27
CA PHE A 483 -22.66 -33.23 -44.92
C PHE A 483 -21.77 -32.65 -46.03
N THR A 484 -21.98 -31.38 -46.36
CA THR A 484 -21.35 -30.70 -47.51
C THR A 484 -19.82 -30.64 -47.48
N MET A 485 -19.20 -30.86 -46.32
CA MET A 485 -17.76 -30.85 -46.09
C MET A 485 -17.12 -32.24 -46.00
N LEU A 486 -17.92 -33.31 -46.13
CA LEU A 486 -17.45 -34.68 -45.95
C LEU A 486 -16.47 -35.08 -47.05
N GLU A 487 -15.29 -35.53 -46.67
CA GLU A 487 -14.18 -35.92 -47.54
C GLU A 487 -13.95 -37.43 -47.49
N GLU A 488 -14.11 -38.04 -46.33
CA GLU A 488 -13.88 -39.46 -46.09
C GLU A 488 -15.05 -40.11 -45.36
N MET A 489 -15.46 -41.29 -45.84
CA MET A 489 -16.46 -42.11 -45.16
C MET A 489 -15.97 -43.56 -45.04
N TYR A 490 -16.13 -44.15 -43.86
CA TYR A 490 -15.75 -45.53 -43.59
C TYR A 490 -17.02 -46.31 -43.23
N LEU A 491 -17.48 -47.17 -44.12
CA LEU A 491 -18.68 -47.97 -44.00
C LEU A 491 -18.29 -49.44 -43.89
N SER A 492 -18.51 -50.07 -42.74
CA SER A 492 -18.20 -51.49 -42.61
C SER A 492 -19.32 -52.23 -41.90
N GLU A 493 -19.68 -53.41 -42.40
CA GLU A 493 -20.62 -54.31 -41.71
C GLU A 493 -21.94 -53.62 -41.31
N THR A 494 -22.50 -52.80 -42.22
CA THR A 494 -23.79 -52.11 -42.04
C THR A 494 -24.94 -52.88 -42.72
N GLN A 495 -26.19 -52.41 -42.55
CA GLN A 495 -27.38 -52.96 -43.22
C GLN A 495 -27.77 -52.17 -44.49
N LEU A 496 -26.88 -51.30 -44.96
CA LEU A 496 -27.15 -50.38 -46.04
C LEU A 496 -27.05 -51.09 -47.40
N LEU A 497 -28.10 -50.99 -48.20
CA LEU A 497 -28.19 -51.62 -49.53
C LEU A 497 -28.01 -50.64 -50.69
N ASP A 498 -28.21 -49.34 -50.45
CA ASP A 498 -28.14 -48.29 -51.46
C ASP A 498 -27.12 -47.23 -51.07
N LEU A 499 -26.09 -47.05 -51.91
CA LEU A 499 -25.05 -46.04 -51.76
C LEU A 499 -25.24 -44.84 -52.70
N SER A 500 -26.27 -44.84 -53.55
CA SER A 500 -26.55 -43.74 -54.49
C SER A 500 -26.68 -42.35 -53.82
N PRO A 501 -27.14 -42.21 -52.56
CA PRO A 501 -27.13 -40.91 -51.88
C PRO A 501 -25.74 -40.29 -51.75
N LEU A 502 -24.66 -41.08 -51.69
CA LEU A 502 -23.28 -40.58 -51.59
C LEU A 502 -22.85 -39.79 -52.83
N LEU A 503 -23.46 -40.05 -54.00
CA LEU A 503 -23.16 -39.34 -55.25
C LEU A 503 -23.54 -37.86 -55.19
N LYS A 504 -24.36 -37.46 -54.20
CA LYS A 504 -24.78 -36.06 -54.00
C LYS A 504 -23.76 -35.24 -53.20
N LEU A 505 -22.75 -35.88 -52.61
CA LEU A 505 -21.77 -35.21 -51.75
C LEU A 505 -20.70 -34.51 -52.60
N PRO A 506 -20.57 -33.17 -52.53
CA PRO A 506 -19.74 -32.41 -53.46
C PRO A 506 -18.23 -32.51 -53.18
N ARG A 507 -17.84 -32.95 -51.98
CA ARG A 507 -16.45 -32.99 -51.51
C ARG A 507 -15.96 -34.38 -51.15
N LEU A 508 -16.78 -35.41 -51.31
CA LEU A 508 -16.39 -36.77 -50.96
C LEU A 508 -15.24 -37.21 -51.86
N GLN A 509 -14.15 -37.64 -51.26
CA GLN A 509 -12.93 -38.06 -51.95
C GLN A 509 -12.72 -39.56 -51.83
N GLN A 510 -13.08 -40.14 -50.68
CA GLN A 510 -12.81 -41.53 -50.37
C GLN A 510 -13.96 -42.18 -49.60
N VAL A 511 -14.30 -43.41 -49.99
CA VAL A 511 -15.21 -44.29 -49.27
C VAL A 511 -14.52 -45.64 -49.05
N GLU A 512 -14.26 -45.99 -47.80
CA GLU A 512 -13.80 -47.32 -47.40
C GLU A 512 -15.01 -48.20 -47.09
N VAL A 513 -15.09 -49.37 -47.72
CA VAL A 513 -16.16 -50.36 -47.54
C VAL A 513 -15.62 -51.73 -47.16
N SER A 514 -16.38 -52.50 -46.39
CA SER A 514 -16.11 -53.93 -46.23
C SER A 514 -16.61 -54.75 -47.42
N GLU A 515 -15.99 -55.90 -47.66
CA GLU A 515 -16.30 -56.81 -48.78
C GLU A 515 -17.79 -57.18 -48.92
N ASN A 516 -18.51 -57.30 -47.81
CA ASN A 516 -19.94 -57.62 -47.82
C ASN A 516 -20.83 -56.51 -48.42
N MET A 517 -20.31 -55.32 -48.68
CA MET A 517 -21.02 -54.19 -49.30
C MET A 517 -20.77 -54.08 -50.81
N ARG A 518 -20.05 -55.03 -51.42
CA ARG A 518 -19.66 -55.01 -52.84
C ARG A 518 -20.83 -54.81 -53.81
N LEU A 519 -21.97 -55.47 -53.59
CA LEU A 519 -23.16 -55.30 -54.42
C LEU A 519 -23.72 -53.87 -54.39
N ALA A 520 -23.72 -53.23 -53.21
CA ALA A 520 -24.19 -51.86 -53.05
C ALA A 520 -23.21 -50.86 -53.71
N VAL A 521 -21.92 -51.18 -53.73
CA VAL A 521 -20.89 -50.41 -54.44
C VAL A 521 -20.99 -50.55 -55.95
N GLU A 522 -21.22 -51.74 -56.47
CA GLU A 522 -21.35 -52.00 -57.91
C GLU A 522 -22.44 -51.12 -58.54
N ALA A 523 -23.53 -50.85 -57.80
CA ALA A 523 -24.63 -49.99 -58.26
C ALA A 523 -24.23 -48.52 -58.51
N ILE A 524 -23.10 -48.06 -57.95
CA ILE A 524 -22.64 -46.66 -58.06
C ILE A 524 -21.24 -46.53 -58.66
N SER A 525 -20.52 -47.63 -58.87
CA SER A 525 -19.09 -47.63 -59.20
C SER A 525 -18.74 -46.94 -60.51
N GLU A 526 -19.63 -46.99 -61.51
CA GLU A 526 -19.43 -46.35 -62.82
C GLU A 526 -19.65 -44.82 -62.80
N VAL A 527 -20.41 -44.32 -61.82
CA VAL A 527 -20.81 -42.91 -61.72
C VAL A 527 -20.16 -42.18 -60.54
N ALA A 528 -19.54 -42.92 -59.61
CA ALA A 528 -18.86 -42.35 -58.44
C ALA A 528 -17.67 -41.49 -58.85
N GLN A 529 -17.59 -40.27 -58.29
CA GLN A 529 -16.46 -39.34 -58.50
C GLN A 529 -15.43 -39.40 -57.37
N PHE A 530 -15.57 -40.38 -56.47
CA PHE A 530 -14.70 -40.59 -55.32
C PHE A 530 -14.05 -41.98 -55.37
N LYS A 531 -12.93 -42.12 -54.69
CA LYS A 531 -12.17 -43.38 -54.59
C LYS A 531 -12.91 -44.36 -53.67
N ILE A 532 -13.12 -45.58 -54.13
CA ILE A 532 -13.67 -46.66 -53.31
C ILE A 532 -12.54 -47.62 -52.94
N ILE A 533 -12.40 -47.91 -51.64
CA ILE A 533 -11.40 -48.82 -51.09
C ILE A 533 -12.11 -49.96 -50.38
N TYR A 534 -11.70 -51.19 -50.66
CA TYR A 534 -12.18 -52.37 -49.94
C TYR A 534 -11.21 -52.70 -48.79
N LYS A 535 -11.75 -52.95 -47.59
CA LYS A 535 -11.01 -53.41 -46.41
C LYS A 535 -11.58 -54.68 -45.79
#